data_AF-A0A7C2VLU4-F1
#
_entry.id   AF-A0A7C2VLU4-F1
#
_cell.length_a   1.000
_cell.length_b   1.000
_cell.length_c   1.000
_cell.angle_alpha   90.00
_cell.angle_beta   90.00
_cell.angle_gamma   90.00
#
_symmetry.space_group_name_H-M   'P 1'
#
loop_
_entity.id
_entity.type
_entity.pdbx_description
1 polymer ?
#
loop_
_entity_poly.entity_id
_entity_poly.type
_entity_poly.pdbx_seq_one_letter_code
_entity_poly.pdbx_strand_id
1 'polypeptide(L)'
;MNGPEPLFRLARQRLRRVYYGWWIIAAGSVIHAVGALYYYGFTVFFLPVAEDLGLNRAATSLIFSLARLEGSIDGPFVGLLIDRLGPRRMIALGGTITGLGFLVLSRVNDFWAFLLVYMGLIAVGFDMGFFQSMLAAANQWFIRYRTTAMSILTASFRLGGAVLVPLISTVVLAYGWRTGAVVCGLVILALVVPLSRVVRRSPEEMGLFPDGRRGPEPADRPATRLTGADFSARQAFRTAAYWLIAVATALRLGVYSGLGVHFVPLFVWKGLSEQAAANLVGLMAFLAIPAGLTLGWLGDRVSKTYILAGGTACQAVAMLLLAFLEGPIAPLIFVLVYAASESVGAVNWSLLGDFFGRRSYATLRGVVNTICSIGVVAPVFAGWVFDQTRSYRPALVAFALMSILASVLYVNIRRPQAPGAVAKHVYSTGR
;
A
#
# COMPACT_ATOMS: atom_id res chain seq x y z
N MET A 1 26.83 44.58 7.12
CA MET A 1 26.62 43.12 7.02
C MET A 1 25.34 42.76 7.77
N ASN A 2 24.18 42.78 7.11
CA ASN A 2 22.90 42.34 7.69
C ASN A 2 22.53 41.00 7.05
N GLY A 3 22.75 39.90 7.78
CA GLY A 3 22.49 38.55 7.30
C GLY A 3 20.99 38.20 7.23
N PRO A 4 20.61 37.15 6.49
CA PRO A 4 19.21 36.75 6.25
C PRO A 4 18.57 36.06 7.47
N GLU A 5 18.55 36.67 8.66
CA GLU A 5 18.02 36.03 9.88
C GLU A 5 16.49 36.06 10.12
N PRO A 6 15.68 37.05 9.69
CA PRO A 6 14.30 37.16 10.17
C PRO A 6 13.36 36.13 9.52
N LEU A 7 13.54 35.83 8.23
CA LEU A 7 12.71 34.84 7.52
C LEU A 7 12.95 33.41 8.03
N PHE A 8 14.21 33.04 8.29
CA PHE A 8 14.54 31.73 8.83
C PHE A 8 14.01 31.53 10.26
N ARG A 9 14.03 32.57 11.12
CA ARG A 9 13.45 32.50 12.47
C ARG A 9 11.93 32.37 12.44
N LEU A 10 11.25 33.09 11.56
CA LEU A 10 9.79 33.00 11.39
C LEU A 10 9.36 31.65 10.81
N ALA A 11 10.09 31.13 9.81
CA ALA A 11 9.89 29.79 9.29
C ALA A 11 10.10 28.74 10.41
N ARG A 12 11.18 28.84 11.18
CA ARG A 12 11.48 27.93 12.31
C ARG A 12 10.41 27.97 13.41
N GLN A 13 9.82 29.14 13.71
CA GLN A 13 8.71 29.28 14.64
C GLN A 13 7.39 28.70 14.10
N ARG A 14 7.08 28.90 12.82
CA ARG A 14 5.90 28.28 12.18
C ARG A 14 6.02 26.76 12.11
N LEU A 15 7.21 26.24 11.76
CA LEU A 15 7.52 24.81 11.73
C LEU A 15 7.45 24.15 13.12
N ARG A 16 7.75 24.89 14.19
CA ARG A 16 7.55 24.44 15.58
C ARG A 16 6.07 24.33 16.00
N ARG A 17 5.15 24.99 15.29
CA ARG A 17 3.70 24.90 15.54
C ARG A 17 3.05 23.73 14.80
N VAL A 18 3.74 23.11 13.84
CA VAL A 18 3.24 21.93 13.12
C VAL A 18 3.40 20.70 14.01
N TYR A 19 2.30 19.96 14.21
CA TYR A 19 2.32 18.70 14.94
C TYR A 19 3.34 17.73 14.32
N TYR A 20 4.20 17.13 15.15
CA TYR A 20 5.33 16.34 14.70
C TYR A 20 4.95 15.14 13.82
N GLY A 21 3.74 14.59 13.97
CA GLY A 21 3.26 13.52 13.10
C GLY A 21 3.35 13.86 11.61
N TRP A 22 3.19 15.12 11.22
CA TRP A 22 3.31 15.52 9.81
C TRP A 22 4.75 15.50 9.29
N TRP A 23 5.75 15.69 10.15
CA TRP A 23 7.15 15.47 9.78
C TRP A 23 7.46 13.99 9.53
N ILE A 24 6.80 13.10 10.26
CA ILE A 24 6.88 11.65 10.03
C ILE A 24 6.24 11.30 8.69
N ILE A 25 5.10 11.90 8.34
CA ILE A 25 4.48 11.70 7.02
C ILE A 25 5.36 12.26 5.90
N ALA A 26 5.97 13.43 6.07
CA ALA A 26 6.89 13.99 5.07
C ALA A 26 8.14 13.11 4.86
N ALA A 27 8.78 12.64 5.93
CA ALA A 27 9.89 11.70 5.85
C ALA A 27 9.44 10.35 5.24
N GLY A 28 8.27 9.86 5.66
CA GLY A 28 7.65 8.65 5.14
C GLY A 28 7.30 8.72 3.66
N SER A 29 6.88 9.89 3.18
CA SER A 29 6.62 10.16 1.76
C SER A 29 7.88 9.97 0.91
N VAL A 30 9.03 10.47 1.38
CA VAL A 30 10.31 10.26 0.69
C VAL A 30 10.72 8.79 0.74
N ILE A 31 10.58 8.13 1.90
CA ILE A 31 10.88 6.69 2.04
C ILE A 31 10.00 5.86 1.08
N HIS A 32 8.69 6.14 1.02
CA HIS A 32 7.78 5.50 0.09
C HIS A 32 8.14 5.79 -1.36
N ALA A 33 8.43 7.05 -1.72
CA ALA A 33 8.82 7.40 -3.07
C ALA A 33 10.05 6.61 -3.52
N VAL A 34 11.09 6.52 -2.67
CA VAL A 34 12.29 5.71 -2.93
C VAL A 34 11.96 4.22 -3.01
N GLY A 35 11.07 3.72 -2.16
CA GLY A 35 10.60 2.33 -2.21
C GLY A 35 9.97 1.93 -3.54
N ALA A 36 9.49 2.89 -4.32
CA ALA A 36 8.97 2.66 -5.67
C ALA A 36 10.04 2.09 -6.64
N LEU A 37 11.34 2.32 -6.37
CA LEU A 37 12.45 1.75 -7.14
C LEU A 37 12.48 0.22 -7.07
N TYR A 38 12.21 -0.37 -5.91
CA TYR A 38 12.09 -1.83 -5.80
C TYR A 38 10.85 -2.33 -6.55
N TYR A 39 9.72 -1.67 -6.35
CA TYR A 39 8.46 -2.21 -6.82
C TYR A 39 8.26 -2.08 -8.34
N TYR A 40 8.53 -0.88 -8.88
CA TYR A 40 8.37 -0.55 -10.28
C TYR A 40 9.68 -0.59 -11.07
N GLY A 41 10.83 -0.31 -10.43
CA GLY A 41 12.13 -0.33 -11.12
C GLY A 41 12.48 -1.71 -11.67
N PHE A 42 11.84 -2.77 -11.18
CA PHE A 42 11.83 -4.10 -11.81
C PHE A 42 11.75 -4.06 -13.34
N THR A 43 10.82 -3.27 -13.91
CA THR A 43 10.59 -3.22 -15.36
C THR A 43 11.81 -2.71 -16.13
N VAL A 44 12.68 -1.95 -15.47
CA VAL A 44 13.91 -1.38 -16.03
C VAL A 44 15.07 -2.39 -15.94
N PHE A 45 15.14 -3.17 -14.86
CA PHE A 45 16.22 -4.16 -14.67
C PHE A 45 15.98 -5.47 -15.43
N PHE A 46 14.73 -5.79 -15.78
CA PHE A 46 14.36 -7.10 -16.35
C PHE A 46 15.17 -7.50 -17.59
N LEU A 47 15.11 -6.71 -18.67
CA LEU A 47 15.76 -7.09 -19.94
C LEU A 47 17.28 -7.09 -19.83
N PRO A 48 17.93 -6.04 -19.27
CA PRO A 48 19.39 -6.01 -19.18
C PRO A 48 19.97 -7.14 -18.32
N VAL A 49 19.29 -7.52 -17.23
CA VAL A 49 19.71 -8.66 -16.40
C VAL A 49 19.54 -9.98 -17.14
N ALA A 50 18.42 -10.14 -17.86
CA ALA A 50 18.16 -11.36 -18.61
C ALA A 50 19.22 -11.59 -19.70
N GLU A 51 19.58 -10.54 -20.44
CA GLU A 51 20.61 -10.59 -21.48
C GLU A 51 22.00 -10.88 -20.91
N ASP A 52 22.39 -10.19 -19.84
CA ASP A 52 23.71 -10.30 -19.22
C ASP A 52 23.94 -11.65 -18.51
N LEU A 53 22.90 -12.22 -17.89
CA LEU A 53 22.98 -13.52 -17.21
C LEU A 53 22.56 -14.70 -18.12
N GLY A 54 22.31 -14.45 -19.41
CA GLY A 54 21.88 -15.49 -20.36
C GLY A 54 20.55 -16.15 -20.01
N LEU A 55 19.66 -15.43 -19.33
CA LEU A 55 18.37 -15.93 -18.88
C LEU A 55 17.33 -15.77 -19.97
N ASN A 56 16.45 -16.77 -20.07
CA ASN A 56 15.20 -16.56 -20.78
C ASN A 56 14.26 -15.66 -19.95
N ARG A 57 13.27 -15.07 -20.63
CA ARG A 57 12.30 -14.16 -20.01
C ARG A 57 11.48 -14.86 -18.91
N ALA A 58 11.21 -16.16 -19.05
CA ALA A 58 10.43 -16.91 -18.06
C ALA A 58 11.18 -17.05 -16.73
N ALA A 59 12.46 -17.43 -16.77
CA ALA A 59 13.33 -17.52 -15.60
C ALA A 59 13.45 -16.16 -14.90
N THR A 60 13.61 -15.08 -15.66
CA THR A 60 13.68 -13.73 -15.11
C THR A 60 12.36 -13.36 -14.42
N SER A 61 11.21 -13.57 -15.06
CA SER A 61 9.88 -13.28 -14.48
C SER A 61 9.58 -14.10 -13.22
N LEU A 62 10.09 -15.33 -13.15
CA LEU A 62 9.94 -16.20 -11.98
C LEU A 62 10.58 -15.57 -10.74
N ILE A 63 11.78 -14.97 -10.84
CA ILE A 63 12.47 -14.35 -9.71
C ILE A 63 11.59 -13.31 -9.02
N PHE A 64 11.02 -12.40 -9.80
CA PHE A 64 10.22 -11.30 -9.27
C PHE A 64 8.86 -11.78 -8.78
N SER A 65 8.27 -12.78 -9.44
CA SER A 65 7.04 -13.42 -8.97
C SER A 65 7.25 -14.09 -7.61
N LEU A 66 8.37 -14.80 -7.44
CA LEU A 66 8.77 -15.41 -6.18
C LEU A 66 9.04 -14.36 -5.09
N ALA A 67 9.72 -13.26 -5.41
CA ALA A 67 9.94 -12.16 -4.47
C ALA A 67 8.61 -11.52 -3.99
N ARG A 68 7.60 -11.44 -4.86
CA ARG A 68 6.27 -10.95 -4.45
C ARG A 68 5.52 -11.96 -3.61
N LEU A 69 5.67 -13.25 -3.89
CA LEU A 69 5.09 -14.32 -3.07
C LEU A 69 5.75 -14.39 -1.69
N GLU A 70 7.06 -14.20 -1.63
CA GLU A 70 7.84 -14.12 -0.39
C GLU A 70 7.35 -12.97 0.51
N GLY A 71 7.22 -11.75 -0.03
CA GLY A 71 6.69 -10.58 0.68
C GLY A 71 5.23 -10.72 1.19
N SER A 72 4.55 -11.75 0.71
CA SER A 72 3.21 -12.13 1.14
C SER A 72 3.21 -13.13 2.28
N ILE A 73 4.18 -14.05 2.31
CA ILE A 73 4.35 -15.08 3.32
C ILE A 73 5.02 -14.51 4.57
N ASP A 74 5.99 -13.62 4.41
CA ASP A 74 6.73 -12.98 5.50
C ASP A 74 5.89 -11.91 6.24
N GLY A 75 4.84 -11.40 5.60
CA GLY A 75 4.00 -10.29 6.07
C GLY A 75 3.56 -10.37 7.54
N PRO A 76 3.04 -11.50 8.05
CA PRO A 76 2.69 -11.66 9.46
C PRO A 76 3.90 -11.59 10.40
N PHE A 77 5.04 -12.15 10.00
CA PHE A 77 6.28 -12.15 10.78
C PHE A 77 6.89 -10.75 10.84
N VAL A 78 6.95 -10.08 9.69
CA VAL A 78 7.37 -8.68 9.59
C VAL A 78 6.44 -7.79 10.41
N GLY A 79 5.13 -8.00 10.32
CA GLY A 79 4.14 -7.28 11.12
C GLY A 79 4.37 -7.44 12.63
N LEU A 80 4.65 -8.66 13.09
CA LEU A 80 4.99 -8.94 14.49
C LEU A 80 6.27 -8.21 14.93
N LEU A 81 7.30 -8.21 14.07
CA LEU A 81 8.55 -7.50 14.33
C LEU A 81 8.34 -5.98 14.37
N ILE A 82 7.50 -5.42 13.51
CA ILE A 82 7.14 -3.99 13.53
C ILE A 82 6.41 -3.63 14.82
N ASP A 83 5.42 -4.42 15.23
CA ASP A 83 4.67 -4.16 16.46
C ASP A 83 5.58 -4.23 17.71
N ARG A 84 6.60 -5.11 17.70
CA ARG A 84 7.58 -5.30 18.79
C ARG A 84 8.72 -4.27 18.80
N LEU A 85 9.45 -4.15 17.70
CA LEU A 85 10.67 -3.35 17.56
C LEU A 85 10.37 -1.87 17.22
N GLY A 86 9.17 -1.60 16.72
CA GLY A 86 8.72 -0.28 16.30
C GLY A 86 9.17 0.08 14.88
N PRO A 87 8.45 1.00 14.20
CA PRO A 87 8.68 1.33 12.80
C PRO A 87 10.08 1.89 12.56
N ARG A 88 10.59 2.75 13.45
CA ARG A 88 11.95 3.36 13.33
C ARG A 88 13.05 2.32 13.06
N ARG A 89 13.11 1.28 13.88
CA ARG A 89 14.16 0.26 13.79
C ARG A 89 13.98 -0.59 12.54
N MET A 90 12.73 -0.92 12.21
CA MET A 90 12.40 -1.71 11.03
C MET A 90 12.74 -0.97 9.73
N ILE A 91 12.50 0.35 9.64
CA ILE A 91 12.91 1.18 8.49
C ILE A 91 14.42 1.23 8.37
N ALA A 92 15.13 1.45 9.48
CA ALA A 92 16.58 1.52 9.45
C ALA A 92 17.19 0.19 9.00
N LEU A 93 16.71 -0.93 9.57
CA LEU A 93 17.16 -2.26 9.23
C LEU A 93 16.80 -2.63 7.79
N GLY A 94 15.52 -2.53 7.42
CA GLY A 94 15.04 -2.86 6.09
C GLY A 94 15.69 -1.99 5.00
N GLY A 95 15.77 -0.68 5.20
CA GLY A 95 16.47 0.22 4.29
C GLY A 95 17.96 -0.10 4.15
N THR A 96 18.63 -0.51 5.24
CA THR A 96 20.03 -0.94 5.18
C THR A 96 20.18 -2.25 4.40
N ILE A 97 19.35 -3.26 4.70
CA ILE A 97 19.39 -4.55 4.02
C ILE A 97 19.08 -4.40 2.54
N THR A 98 18.02 -3.68 2.16
CA THR A 98 17.67 -3.43 0.76
C THR A 98 18.76 -2.64 0.04
N GLY A 99 19.28 -1.59 0.67
CA GLY A 99 20.33 -0.75 0.10
C GLY A 99 21.62 -1.54 -0.16
N LEU A 100 22.10 -2.30 0.83
CA LEU A 100 23.23 -3.20 0.67
C LEU A 100 22.93 -4.32 -0.32
N GLY A 101 21.71 -4.85 -0.34
CA GLY A 101 21.25 -5.85 -1.29
C GLY A 101 21.43 -5.39 -2.73
N PHE A 102 21.04 -4.16 -3.05
CA PHE A 102 21.28 -3.57 -4.37
C PHE A 102 22.77 -3.38 -4.69
N LEU A 103 23.61 -3.02 -3.70
CA LEU A 103 25.06 -2.94 -3.90
C LEU A 103 25.67 -4.33 -4.19
N VAL A 104 25.24 -5.36 -3.45
CA VAL A 104 25.67 -6.75 -3.69
C VAL A 104 25.17 -7.24 -5.05
N LEU A 105 23.92 -6.93 -5.41
CA LEU A 105 23.32 -7.29 -6.69
C LEU A 105 24.14 -6.78 -7.87
N SER A 106 24.73 -5.59 -7.77
CA SER A 106 25.59 -5.02 -8.82
C SER A 106 26.84 -5.85 -9.14
N ARG A 107 27.21 -6.79 -8.27
CA ARG A 107 28.40 -7.65 -8.41
C ARG A 107 28.07 -9.09 -8.76
N VAL A 108 26.79 -9.42 -8.90
CA VAL A 108 26.33 -10.76 -9.23
C VAL A 108 26.56 -11.04 -10.71
N ASN A 109 27.03 -12.26 -11.01
CA ASN A 109 27.25 -12.76 -12.37
C ASN A 109 26.58 -14.12 -12.62
N ASP A 110 25.81 -14.62 -11.64
CA ASP A 110 25.16 -15.93 -11.70
C ASP A 110 23.68 -15.80 -11.29
N PHE A 111 22.83 -16.62 -11.90
CA PHE A 111 21.39 -16.63 -11.67
C PHE A 111 21.01 -16.92 -10.22
N TRP A 112 21.64 -17.92 -9.60
CA TRP A 112 21.30 -18.33 -8.24
C TRP A 112 21.74 -17.27 -7.24
N ALA A 113 22.91 -16.68 -7.46
CA ALA A 113 23.35 -15.53 -6.68
C ALA A 113 22.38 -14.34 -6.85
N PHE A 114 21.85 -14.10 -8.06
CA PHE A 114 20.86 -13.04 -8.29
C PHE A 114 19.58 -13.32 -7.51
N LEU A 115 19.04 -14.53 -7.64
CA LEU A 115 17.83 -14.97 -6.96
C LEU A 115 17.97 -14.83 -5.44
N LEU A 116 19.08 -15.29 -4.87
CA LEU A 116 19.35 -15.23 -3.42
C LEU A 116 19.47 -13.79 -2.92
N VAL A 117 20.16 -12.92 -3.67
CA VAL A 117 20.31 -11.51 -3.26
C VAL A 117 19.00 -10.76 -3.41
N TYR A 118 18.28 -10.99 -4.51
CA TYR A 118 17.04 -10.29 -4.79
C TYR A 118 15.92 -10.68 -3.81
N MET A 119 15.68 -11.97 -3.61
CA MET A 119 14.69 -12.44 -2.65
C MET A 119 15.18 -12.25 -1.21
N GLY A 120 16.41 -12.69 -0.90
CA GLY A 120 16.87 -12.73 0.48
C GLY A 120 17.22 -11.37 1.09
N LEU A 121 17.84 -10.45 0.34
CA LEU A 121 18.21 -9.13 0.86
C LEU A 121 17.23 -8.06 0.42
N ILE A 122 17.01 -7.92 -0.90
CA ILE A 122 16.28 -6.78 -1.43
C ILE A 122 14.80 -6.83 -1.03
N ALA A 123 14.13 -7.95 -1.29
CA ALA A 123 12.70 -8.14 -1.01
C ALA A 123 12.40 -8.18 0.49
N VAL A 124 13.03 -9.08 1.27
CA VAL A 124 12.91 -9.10 2.75
C VAL A 124 13.15 -7.70 3.35
N GLY A 125 14.24 -7.02 2.96
CA GLY A 125 14.54 -5.69 3.47
C GLY A 125 13.45 -4.67 3.12
N PHE A 126 12.86 -4.78 1.92
CA PHE A 126 11.81 -3.89 1.46
C PHE A 126 10.53 -4.07 2.29
N ASP A 127 10.12 -5.31 2.51
CA ASP A 127 8.90 -5.62 3.24
C ASP A 127 9.00 -5.22 4.72
N MET A 128 10.19 -5.36 5.31
CA MET A 128 10.51 -4.85 6.65
C MET A 128 10.43 -3.32 6.75
N GLY A 129 11.07 -2.61 5.82
CA GLY A 129 11.46 -1.22 6.02
C GLY A 129 10.52 -0.15 5.47
N PHE A 130 9.70 -0.49 4.47
CA PHE A 130 9.02 0.52 3.66
C PHE A 130 7.52 0.60 4.00
N PHE A 131 6.70 -0.16 3.27
CA PHE A 131 5.23 0.02 3.28
C PHE A 131 4.59 -0.28 4.65
N GLN A 132 4.87 -1.45 5.20
CA GLN A 132 4.26 -1.91 6.44
C GLN A 132 4.60 -0.98 7.61
N SER A 133 5.90 -0.65 7.73
CA SER A 133 6.43 0.20 8.79
C SER A 133 5.88 1.62 8.75
N MET A 134 5.75 2.23 7.55
CA MET A 134 5.20 3.57 7.41
C MET A 134 3.70 3.64 7.71
N LEU A 135 2.92 2.67 7.23
CA LEU A 135 1.49 2.64 7.56
C LEU A 135 1.25 2.38 9.05
N ALA A 136 2.06 1.52 9.68
CA ALA A 136 2.03 1.33 11.13
C ALA A 136 2.38 2.61 11.89
N ALA A 137 3.40 3.36 11.45
CA ALA A 137 3.73 4.66 12.02
C ALA A 137 2.57 5.66 11.84
N ALA A 138 1.97 5.77 10.65
CA ALA A 138 0.81 6.63 10.44
C ALA A 138 -0.37 6.26 11.36
N ASN A 139 -0.64 4.96 11.52
CA ASN A 139 -1.68 4.46 12.43
C ASN A 139 -1.40 4.80 13.90
N GLN A 140 -0.13 4.79 14.31
CA GLN A 140 0.30 5.14 15.67
C GLN A 140 0.12 6.64 15.97
N TRP A 141 0.41 7.50 15.00
CA TRP A 141 0.48 8.96 15.17
C TRP A 141 -0.82 9.72 14.92
N PHE A 142 -1.74 9.11 14.16
CA PHE A 142 -2.99 9.74 13.74
C PHE A 142 -4.20 8.87 14.05
N ILE A 143 -5.24 9.51 14.59
CA ILE A 143 -6.57 8.92 14.81
C ILE A 143 -7.58 9.64 13.92
N ARG A 144 -7.67 10.97 14.03
CA ARG A 144 -8.59 11.81 13.25
C ARG A 144 -8.15 11.97 11.80
N TYR A 145 -6.85 12.06 11.54
CA TYR A 145 -6.30 12.29 10.19
C TYR A 145 -5.63 11.05 9.60
N ARG A 146 -5.98 9.87 10.12
CA ARG A 146 -5.32 8.60 9.81
C ARG A 146 -5.40 8.26 8.34
N THR A 147 -6.58 8.41 7.75
CA THR A 147 -6.83 8.06 6.37
C THR A 147 -6.08 9.01 5.45
N THR A 148 -6.13 10.31 5.72
CA THR A 148 -5.37 11.33 4.98
C THR A 148 -3.87 11.05 5.03
N ALA A 149 -3.33 10.77 6.22
CA ALA A 149 -1.91 10.45 6.39
C ALA A 149 -1.49 9.22 5.57
N MET A 150 -2.27 8.13 5.62
CA MET A 150 -2.01 6.93 4.83
C MET A 150 -2.14 7.19 3.31
N SER A 151 -3.11 8.00 2.88
CA SER A 151 -3.28 8.37 1.47
C SER A 151 -2.12 9.22 0.94
N ILE A 152 -1.55 10.11 1.75
CA ILE A 152 -0.37 10.88 1.36
C ILE A 152 0.83 9.94 1.14
N LEU A 153 1.03 8.98 2.04
CA LEU A 153 2.09 7.98 1.90
C LEU A 153 1.92 7.13 0.63
N THR A 154 0.71 6.64 0.34
CA THR A 154 0.46 5.83 -0.86
C THR A 154 0.55 6.64 -2.15
N ALA A 155 0.09 7.90 -2.16
CA ALA A 155 0.28 8.81 -3.28
C ALA A 155 1.77 9.08 -3.56
N SER A 156 2.56 9.26 -2.50
CA SER A 156 4.01 9.51 -2.62
C SER A 156 4.75 8.34 -3.26
N PHE A 157 4.32 7.09 -2.99
CA PHE A 157 4.86 5.90 -3.64
C PHE A 157 4.61 5.90 -5.16
N ARG A 158 3.39 6.25 -5.60
CA ARG A 158 3.05 6.34 -7.04
C ARG A 158 3.84 7.44 -7.73
N LEU A 159 3.94 8.62 -7.09
CA LEU A 159 4.75 9.73 -7.58
C LEU A 159 6.23 9.36 -7.67
N GLY A 160 6.75 8.66 -6.66
CA GLY A 160 8.11 8.12 -6.68
C GLY A 160 8.36 7.19 -7.86
N GLY A 161 7.40 6.31 -8.17
CA GLY A 161 7.46 5.46 -9.36
C GLY A 161 7.52 6.27 -10.65
N ALA A 162 6.62 7.24 -10.80
CA ALA A 162 6.54 8.08 -11.99
C ALA A 162 7.79 8.93 -12.24
N VAL A 163 8.50 9.34 -11.18
CA VAL A 163 9.69 10.20 -11.28
C VAL A 163 10.99 9.41 -11.25
N LEU A 164 11.16 8.51 -10.28
CA LEU A 164 12.43 7.81 -10.07
C LEU A 164 12.67 6.67 -11.07
N VAL A 165 11.62 6.02 -11.59
CA VAL A 165 11.78 4.91 -12.55
C VAL A 165 12.33 5.40 -13.90
N PRO A 166 11.83 6.50 -14.50
CA PRO A 166 12.48 7.06 -15.69
C PRO A 166 13.92 7.51 -15.45
N LEU A 167 14.21 8.11 -14.28
CA LEU A 167 15.57 8.53 -13.94
C LEU A 167 16.53 7.34 -13.85
N ILE A 168 16.13 6.24 -13.20
CA ILE A 168 16.98 5.05 -13.14
C ILE A 168 17.08 4.37 -14.52
N SER A 169 16.03 4.42 -15.34
CA SER A 169 16.08 3.92 -16.73
C SER A 169 17.16 4.62 -17.55
N THR A 170 17.27 5.95 -17.46
CA THR A 170 18.34 6.70 -18.13
C THR A 170 19.74 6.24 -17.68
N VAL A 171 19.92 5.97 -16.38
CA VAL A 171 21.20 5.44 -15.86
C VAL A 171 21.48 4.05 -16.39
N VAL A 172 20.48 3.16 -16.40
CA VAL A 172 20.63 1.77 -16.87
C VAL A 172 20.93 1.73 -18.37
N LEU A 173 20.28 2.57 -19.17
CA LEU A 173 20.53 2.66 -20.61
C LEU A 173 21.92 3.22 -20.94
N ALA A 174 22.40 4.21 -20.16
CA ALA A 174 23.68 4.85 -20.42
C ALA A 174 24.89 4.10 -19.83
N TYR A 175 24.74 3.47 -18.66
CA TYR A 175 25.84 2.92 -17.87
C TYR A 175 25.64 1.47 -17.43
N GLY A 176 24.57 0.82 -17.91
CA GLY A 176 24.27 -0.58 -17.60
C GLY A 176 23.55 -0.80 -16.26
N TRP A 177 22.96 -1.98 -16.12
CA TRP A 177 22.11 -2.34 -14.98
C TRP A 177 22.88 -2.45 -13.65
N ARG A 178 24.15 -2.86 -13.69
CA ARG A 178 25.00 -2.92 -12.49
C ARG A 178 25.18 -1.52 -11.88
N THR A 179 25.42 -0.51 -12.71
CA THR A 179 25.50 0.89 -12.27
C THR A 179 24.16 1.36 -11.72
N GLY A 180 23.05 1.02 -12.39
CA GLY A 180 21.70 1.28 -11.87
C GLY A 180 21.47 0.67 -10.48
N ALA A 181 21.89 -0.58 -10.27
CA ALA A 181 21.78 -1.26 -8.97
C ALA A 181 22.62 -0.52 -7.90
N VAL A 182 23.84 -0.10 -8.22
CA VAL A 182 24.66 0.72 -7.30
C VAL A 182 23.94 2.03 -6.93
N VAL A 183 23.41 2.75 -7.92
CA VAL A 183 22.69 4.01 -7.70
C VAL A 183 21.46 3.79 -6.81
N CYS A 184 20.64 2.76 -7.07
CA CYS A 184 19.52 2.39 -6.21
C CYS A 184 19.96 2.14 -4.77
N GLY A 185 21.01 1.32 -4.58
CA GLY A 185 21.55 1.00 -3.26
C GLY A 185 22.01 2.24 -2.50
N LEU A 186 22.78 3.12 -3.15
CA LEU A 186 23.27 4.37 -2.56
C LEU A 186 22.14 5.33 -2.22
N VAL A 187 21.14 5.50 -3.10
CA VAL A 187 19.98 6.37 -2.85
C VAL A 187 19.18 5.85 -1.65
N ILE A 188 18.94 4.54 -1.57
CA ILE A 188 18.24 3.93 -0.44
C ILE A 188 19.01 4.16 0.86
N LEU A 189 20.32 3.88 0.89
CA LEU A 189 21.15 4.07 2.08
C LEU A 189 21.24 5.54 2.49
N ALA A 190 21.40 6.45 1.53
CA ALA A 190 21.56 7.88 1.78
C ALA A 190 20.25 8.57 2.23
N LEU A 191 19.09 8.09 1.77
CA LEU A 191 17.81 8.71 2.09
C LEU A 191 17.06 7.97 3.20
N VAL A 192 16.83 6.66 3.04
CA VAL A 192 15.94 5.89 3.92
C VAL A 192 16.55 5.74 5.32
N VAL A 193 17.85 5.40 5.41
CA VAL A 193 18.49 5.15 6.71
C VAL A 193 18.58 6.43 7.56
N PRO A 194 18.99 7.60 7.05
CA PRO A 194 18.92 8.84 7.82
C PRO A 194 17.50 9.26 8.17
N LEU A 195 16.54 9.18 7.23
CA LEU A 195 15.15 9.56 7.47
C LEU A 195 14.45 8.67 8.50
N SER A 196 14.88 7.42 8.67
CA SER A 196 14.41 6.55 9.75
C SER A 196 14.54 7.21 11.13
N ARG A 197 15.53 8.10 11.34
CA ARG A 197 15.74 8.80 12.61
C ARG A 197 14.69 9.85 12.92
N VAL A 198 13.98 10.35 11.90
CA VAL A 198 12.81 11.25 12.05
C VAL A 198 11.60 10.45 12.51
N VAL A 199 11.49 9.20 12.08
CA VAL A 199 10.38 8.33 12.46
C VAL A 199 10.51 7.92 13.93
N ARG A 200 9.41 8.02 14.66
CA ARG A 200 9.29 7.68 16.07
C ARG A 200 8.14 6.69 16.26
N ARG A 201 8.19 5.83 17.28
CA ARG A 201 7.23 4.72 17.39
C ARG A 201 5.82 5.25 17.61
N SER A 202 5.68 6.20 18.51
CA SER A 202 4.40 6.77 18.88
C SER A 202 4.59 8.20 19.40
N PRO A 203 3.54 9.04 19.36
CA PRO A 203 3.62 10.41 19.88
C PRO A 203 3.93 10.45 21.39
N GLU A 204 3.51 9.42 22.13
CA GLU A 204 3.70 9.30 23.58
C GLU A 204 5.19 9.20 23.96
N GLU A 205 6.05 8.64 23.10
CA GLU A 205 7.52 8.65 23.30
C GLU A 205 8.12 10.06 23.39
N MET A 206 7.39 11.06 22.91
CA MET A 206 7.80 12.46 22.94
C MET A 206 6.92 13.31 23.87
N GLY A 207 6.10 12.68 24.72
CA GLY A 207 5.13 13.37 25.56
C GLY A 207 4.02 14.07 24.78
N LEU A 208 3.80 13.67 23.52
CA LEU A 208 2.71 14.16 22.68
C LEU A 208 1.52 13.19 22.70
N PHE A 209 0.36 13.68 22.27
CA PHE A 209 -0.81 12.86 22.00
C PHE A 209 -1.08 12.76 20.49
N PRO A 210 -1.74 11.68 20.02
CA PRO A 210 -2.15 11.55 18.62
C PRO A 210 -2.90 12.78 18.09
N ASP A 211 -2.72 13.06 16.81
CA ASP A 211 -3.23 14.26 16.11
C ASP A 211 -2.82 15.62 16.72
N GLY A 212 -1.87 15.67 17.66
CA GLY A 212 -1.41 16.91 18.29
C GLY A 212 -2.36 17.49 19.33
N ARG A 213 -3.21 16.64 19.93
CA ARG A 213 -4.11 17.05 21.02
C ARG A 213 -3.31 17.47 22.27
N ARG A 214 -3.85 18.43 23.02
CA ARG A 214 -3.26 18.89 24.29
C ARG A 214 -3.98 18.22 25.47
N GLY A 215 -3.29 17.30 26.16
CA GLY A 215 -3.74 16.69 27.41
C GLY A 215 -4.68 15.47 27.27
N PRO A 216 -4.92 14.74 28.37
CA PRO A 216 -5.94 13.69 28.43
C PRO A 216 -7.35 14.31 28.24
N GLU A 217 -8.24 13.62 27.52
CA GLU A 217 -9.65 14.04 27.47
C GLU A 217 -10.27 14.05 28.88
N PRO A 218 -11.14 15.01 29.21
CA PRO A 218 -11.94 14.93 30.43
C PRO A 218 -12.77 13.63 30.42
N ALA A 219 -12.78 12.95 31.57
CA ALA A 219 -13.36 11.61 31.77
C ALA A 219 -14.88 11.50 31.44
N ASP A 220 -15.57 12.62 31.23
CA ASP A 220 -17.01 12.70 30.99
C ASP A 220 -17.44 12.55 29.53
N ARG A 221 -16.51 12.37 28.58
CA ARG A 221 -16.92 11.93 27.24
C ARG A 221 -17.16 10.43 27.27
N PRO A 222 -18.35 9.94 26.88
CA PRO A 222 -18.58 8.51 26.83
C PRO A 222 -17.52 7.90 25.91
N ALA A 223 -16.79 6.92 26.44
CA ALA A 223 -15.66 6.24 25.81
C ALA A 223 -15.97 5.55 24.46
N THR A 224 -17.19 5.73 23.95
CA THR A 224 -17.76 5.13 22.75
C THR A 224 -17.41 5.85 21.45
N ARG A 225 -16.82 7.06 21.45
CA ARG A 225 -16.62 7.81 20.19
C ARG A 225 -15.20 7.94 19.66
N LEU A 226 -14.12 7.91 20.45
CA LEU A 226 -12.79 8.31 19.93
C LEU A 226 -11.60 7.41 20.30
N THR A 227 -11.79 6.39 21.14
CA THR A 227 -10.78 5.35 21.38
C THR A 227 -11.30 4.04 20.83
N GLY A 228 -10.92 3.67 19.61
CA GLY A 228 -11.04 2.27 19.20
C GLY A 228 -10.31 1.42 20.24
N ALA A 229 -10.94 0.37 20.75
CA ALA A 229 -10.26 -0.50 21.69
C ALA A 229 -8.97 -1.04 21.05
N ASP A 230 -7.88 -1.04 21.79
CA ASP A 230 -6.61 -1.59 21.30
C ASP A 230 -6.65 -3.12 21.43
N PHE A 231 -7.06 -3.80 20.36
CA PHE A 231 -7.13 -5.25 20.33
C PHE A 231 -5.72 -5.85 20.25
N SER A 232 -5.50 -6.93 21.01
CA SER A 232 -4.45 -7.88 20.68
C SER A 232 -4.80 -8.63 19.39
N ALA A 233 -3.80 -9.12 18.65
CA ALA A 233 -4.03 -9.91 17.44
C ALA A 233 -4.99 -11.10 17.69
N ARG A 234 -4.80 -11.82 18.80
CA ARG A 234 -5.67 -12.94 19.21
C ARG A 234 -7.12 -12.52 19.43
N GLN A 235 -7.35 -11.34 20.01
CA GLN A 235 -8.72 -10.83 20.20
C GLN A 235 -9.34 -10.43 18.88
N ALA A 236 -8.60 -9.75 18.00
CA ALA A 236 -9.09 -9.35 16.68
C ALA A 236 -9.47 -10.56 15.82
N PHE A 237 -8.65 -11.62 15.80
CA PHE A 237 -8.94 -12.87 15.06
C PHE A 237 -10.19 -13.61 15.54
N ARG A 238 -10.68 -13.31 16.76
CA ARG A 238 -11.94 -13.87 17.27
C ARG A 238 -13.17 -13.07 16.86
N THR A 239 -13.02 -11.96 16.14
CA THR A 239 -14.13 -11.12 15.71
C THR A 239 -14.54 -11.41 14.27
N ALA A 240 -15.86 -11.48 14.02
CA ALA A 240 -16.38 -11.58 12.65
C ALA A 240 -15.97 -10.36 11.79
N ALA A 241 -15.90 -9.17 12.39
CA ALA A 241 -15.50 -7.94 11.71
C ALA A 241 -14.11 -8.05 11.07
N TYR A 242 -13.16 -8.71 11.73
CA TYR A 242 -11.81 -8.89 11.19
C TYR A 242 -11.84 -9.75 9.92
N TRP A 243 -12.54 -10.88 9.97
CA TRP A 243 -12.62 -11.79 8.83
C TRP A 243 -13.45 -11.21 7.68
N LEU A 244 -14.50 -10.44 7.96
CA LEU A 244 -15.23 -9.70 6.94
C LEU A 244 -14.33 -8.67 6.23
N ILE A 245 -13.54 -7.89 6.98
CA ILE A 245 -12.53 -6.97 6.40
C ILE A 245 -11.52 -7.77 5.56
N ALA A 246 -11.00 -8.87 6.09
CA ALA A 246 -9.99 -9.69 5.41
C ALA A 246 -10.50 -10.25 4.08
N VAL A 247 -11.68 -10.88 4.08
CA VAL A 247 -12.30 -11.47 2.88
C VAL A 247 -12.70 -10.39 1.88
N ALA A 248 -13.33 -9.30 2.32
CA ALA A 248 -13.69 -8.19 1.43
C ALA A 248 -12.44 -7.53 0.81
N THR A 249 -11.35 -7.44 1.57
CA THR A 249 -10.05 -6.95 1.05
C THR A 249 -9.46 -7.92 0.04
N ALA A 250 -9.48 -9.21 0.33
CA ALA A 250 -8.94 -10.25 -0.54
C ALA A 250 -9.70 -10.36 -1.86
N LEU A 251 -11.04 -10.29 -1.84
CA LEU A 251 -11.85 -10.24 -3.06
C LEU A 251 -11.51 -9.01 -3.91
N ARG A 252 -11.49 -7.82 -3.30
CA ARG A 252 -11.18 -6.56 -3.99
C ARG A 252 -9.77 -6.56 -4.61
N LEU A 253 -8.76 -6.97 -3.84
CA LEU A 253 -7.38 -7.03 -4.31
C LEU A 253 -7.12 -8.19 -5.26
N GLY A 254 -7.86 -9.30 -5.14
CA GLY A 254 -7.83 -10.40 -6.08
C GLY A 254 -8.35 -9.99 -7.45
N VAL A 255 -9.45 -9.23 -7.51
CA VAL A 255 -9.94 -8.64 -8.76
C VAL A 255 -8.90 -7.68 -9.36
N TYR A 256 -8.31 -6.80 -8.54
CA TYR A 256 -7.24 -5.91 -8.99
C TYR A 256 -6.05 -6.68 -9.59
N SER A 257 -5.59 -7.72 -8.89
CA SER A 257 -4.53 -8.62 -9.37
C SER A 257 -4.92 -9.23 -10.71
N GLY A 258 -6.13 -9.79 -10.81
CA GLY A 258 -6.68 -10.41 -12.02
C GLY A 258 -6.67 -9.51 -13.25
N LEU A 259 -7.03 -8.24 -13.07
CA LEU A 259 -7.02 -7.26 -14.14
C LEU A 259 -5.61 -6.73 -14.44
N GLY A 260 -4.71 -6.73 -13.45
CA GLY A 260 -3.39 -6.09 -13.50
C GLY A 260 -2.58 -6.39 -14.75
N VAL A 261 -2.49 -7.67 -15.14
CA VAL A 261 -1.72 -8.10 -16.34
C VAL A 261 -2.53 -8.01 -17.63
N HIS A 262 -3.86 -7.93 -17.53
CA HIS A 262 -4.78 -7.94 -18.66
C HIS A 262 -5.29 -6.54 -19.04
N PHE A 263 -4.92 -5.46 -18.35
CA PHE A 263 -5.45 -4.11 -18.66
C PHE A 263 -5.23 -3.71 -20.12
N VAL A 264 -4.00 -3.85 -20.65
CA VAL A 264 -3.72 -3.55 -22.06
C VAL A 264 -4.47 -4.51 -23.00
N PRO A 265 -4.36 -5.85 -22.85
CA PRO A 265 -5.15 -6.80 -23.65
C PRO A 265 -6.67 -6.57 -23.63
N LEU A 266 -7.25 -6.18 -22.50
CA LEU A 266 -8.68 -5.88 -22.34
C LEU A 266 -9.11 -4.71 -23.22
N PHE A 267 -8.28 -3.67 -23.28
CA PHE A 267 -8.56 -2.49 -24.09
C PHE A 267 -8.33 -2.75 -25.58
N VAL A 268 -7.34 -3.57 -25.93
CA VAL A 268 -7.12 -4.06 -27.30
C VAL A 268 -8.30 -4.95 -27.75
N TRP A 269 -8.81 -5.81 -26.87
CA TRP A 269 -10.02 -6.61 -27.13
C TRP A 269 -11.25 -5.74 -27.43
N LYS A 270 -11.30 -4.50 -26.93
CA LYS A 270 -12.32 -3.50 -27.25
C LYS A 270 -12.03 -2.65 -28.49
N GLY A 271 -10.99 -2.99 -29.25
CA GLY A 271 -10.66 -2.35 -30.52
C GLY A 271 -9.73 -1.15 -30.41
N LEU A 272 -9.09 -0.91 -29.27
CA LEU A 272 -8.02 0.08 -29.18
C LEU A 272 -6.70 -0.47 -29.72
N SER A 273 -5.86 0.41 -30.24
CA SER A 273 -4.45 0.06 -30.50
C SER A 273 -3.71 -0.20 -29.19
N GLU A 274 -2.63 -0.97 -29.24
CA GLU A 274 -1.78 -1.25 -28.07
C GLU A 274 -1.27 0.05 -27.40
N GLN A 275 -0.87 1.04 -28.21
CA GLN A 275 -0.43 2.33 -27.69
C GLN A 275 -1.56 3.09 -26.99
N ALA A 276 -2.76 3.13 -27.58
CA ALA A 276 -3.91 3.79 -26.96
C ALA A 276 -4.32 3.10 -25.66
N ALA A 277 -4.28 1.76 -25.63
CA ALA A 277 -4.51 0.97 -24.43
C ALA A 277 -3.48 1.27 -23.34
N ALA A 278 -2.18 1.30 -23.67
CA ALA A 278 -1.11 1.66 -22.74
C ALA A 278 -1.28 3.09 -22.18
N ASN A 279 -1.64 4.06 -23.03
CA ASN A 279 -1.92 5.43 -22.62
C ASN A 279 -3.08 5.50 -21.61
N LEU A 280 -4.14 4.71 -21.79
CA LEU A 280 -5.25 4.62 -20.86
C LEU A 280 -4.87 4.01 -19.51
N VAL A 281 -4.00 3.00 -19.49
CA VAL A 281 -3.46 2.46 -18.23
C VAL A 281 -2.64 3.54 -17.49
N GLY A 282 -1.85 4.32 -18.23
CA GLY A 282 -1.13 5.48 -17.68
C GLY A 282 -2.08 6.52 -17.09
N LEU A 283 -3.14 6.89 -17.82
CA LEU A 283 -4.17 7.81 -17.35
C LEU A 283 -4.86 7.30 -16.08
N MET A 284 -5.20 6.02 -16.02
CA MET A 284 -5.80 5.38 -14.84
C MET A 284 -4.91 5.50 -13.61
N ALA A 285 -3.61 5.22 -13.76
CA ALA A 285 -2.63 5.35 -12.67
C ALA A 285 -2.48 6.80 -12.21
N PHE A 286 -2.50 7.76 -13.15
CA PHE A 286 -2.44 9.18 -12.84
C PHE A 286 -3.69 9.66 -12.07
N LEU A 287 -4.89 9.30 -12.53
CA LEU A 287 -6.16 9.67 -11.88
C LEU A 287 -6.29 9.09 -10.47
N ALA A 288 -5.69 7.92 -10.20
CA ALA A 288 -5.71 7.30 -8.88
C ALA A 288 -4.96 8.10 -7.79
N ILE A 289 -4.07 9.04 -8.16
CA ILE A 289 -3.34 9.90 -7.20
C ILE A 289 -4.28 10.94 -6.57
N PRO A 290 -4.88 11.89 -7.32
CA PRO A 290 -5.79 12.87 -6.75
C PRO A 290 -7.05 12.23 -6.16
N ALA A 291 -7.57 11.15 -6.78
CA ALA A 291 -8.71 10.43 -6.22
C ALA A 291 -8.35 9.76 -4.87
N GLY A 292 -7.15 9.16 -4.74
CA GLY A 292 -6.68 8.56 -3.48
C GLY A 292 -6.49 9.57 -2.35
N LEU A 293 -6.00 10.77 -2.66
CA LEU A 293 -5.89 11.88 -1.71
C LEU A 293 -7.28 12.39 -1.28
N THR A 294 -8.19 12.57 -2.25
CA THR A 294 -9.55 13.03 -2.01
C THR A 294 -10.34 12.05 -1.14
N LEU A 295 -10.29 10.74 -1.47
CA LEU A 295 -10.94 9.70 -0.69
C LEU A 295 -10.26 9.48 0.66
N GLY A 296 -8.95 9.73 0.77
CA GLY A 296 -8.23 9.78 2.04
C GLY A 296 -8.80 10.84 2.98
N TRP A 297 -8.92 12.07 2.48
CA TRP A 297 -9.54 13.18 3.19
C TRP A 297 -10.99 12.90 3.55
N LEU A 298 -11.76 12.27 2.66
CA LEU A 298 -13.15 11.92 2.92
C LEU A 298 -13.29 10.80 3.97
N GLY A 299 -12.37 9.83 4.00
CA GLY A 299 -12.37 8.70 4.94
C GLY A 299 -12.11 9.08 6.39
N ASP A 300 -11.63 10.30 6.64
CA ASP A 300 -11.55 10.89 7.98
C ASP A 300 -12.85 11.56 8.44
N ARG A 301 -13.86 11.68 7.57
CA ARG A 301 -15.14 12.38 7.83
C ARG A 301 -16.38 11.52 7.65
N VAL A 302 -16.32 10.57 6.72
CA VAL A 302 -17.43 9.68 6.36
C VAL A 302 -17.07 8.26 6.78
N SER A 303 -18.08 7.39 6.95
CA SER A 303 -17.82 5.99 7.27
C SER A 303 -16.93 5.33 6.21
N LYS A 304 -15.78 4.83 6.65
CA LYS A 304 -14.82 4.11 5.82
C LYS A 304 -15.43 2.86 5.18
N THR A 305 -16.36 2.18 5.85
CA THR A 305 -17.06 1.01 5.30
C THR A 305 -17.89 1.38 4.07
N TYR A 306 -18.58 2.54 4.09
CA TYR A 306 -19.36 3.00 2.94
C TYR A 306 -18.48 3.52 1.80
N ILE A 307 -17.36 4.18 2.11
CA ILE A 307 -16.38 4.57 1.06
C ILE A 307 -15.80 3.34 0.37
N LEU A 308 -15.43 2.32 1.15
CA LEU A 308 -14.91 1.06 0.60
C LEU A 308 -15.97 0.36 -0.24
N ALA A 309 -17.20 0.23 0.27
CA ALA A 309 -18.33 -0.34 -0.47
C ALA A 309 -18.57 0.42 -1.79
N GLY A 310 -18.68 1.75 -1.74
CA GLY A 310 -18.87 2.59 -2.92
C GLY A 310 -17.75 2.45 -3.95
N GLY A 311 -16.49 2.50 -3.51
CA GLY A 311 -15.34 2.27 -4.38
C GLY A 311 -15.34 0.89 -5.02
N THR A 312 -15.66 -0.16 -4.27
CA THR A 312 -15.79 -1.52 -4.83
C THR A 312 -17.00 -1.70 -5.73
N ALA A 313 -18.10 -0.99 -5.46
CA ALA A 313 -19.25 -0.97 -6.36
C ALA A 313 -18.89 -0.30 -7.68
N CYS A 314 -18.12 0.80 -7.66
CA CYS A 314 -17.55 1.41 -8.87
C CYS A 314 -16.66 0.40 -9.63
N GLN A 315 -15.88 -0.43 -8.94
CA GLN A 315 -15.11 -1.52 -9.56
C GLN A 315 -16.02 -2.48 -10.35
N ALA A 316 -17.10 -2.94 -9.72
CA ALA A 316 -18.08 -3.83 -10.34
C ALA A 316 -18.76 -3.18 -11.55
N VAL A 317 -19.22 -1.94 -11.39
CA VAL A 317 -19.85 -1.16 -12.47
C VAL A 317 -18.89 -0.98 -13.64
N ALA A 318 -17.63 -0.60 -13.39
CA ALA A 318 -16.64 -0.46 -14.44
C ALA A 318 -16.47 -1.76 -15.24
N MET A 319 -16.34 -2.91 -14.56
CA MET A 319 -16.18 -4.21 -15.22
C MET A 319 -17.42 -4.63 -16.01
N LEU A 320 -18.63 -4.39 -15.49
CA LEU A 320 -19.87 -4.66 -16.23
C LEU A 320 -19.99 -3.74 -17.45
N LEU A 321 -19.71 -2.46 -17.29
CA LEU A 321 -19.69 -1.51 -18.41
C LEU A 321 -18.70 -1.97 -19.49
N LEU A 322 -17.48 -2.36 -19.11
CA LEU A 322 -16.51 -2.90 -20.07
C LEU A 322 -16.96 -4.25 -20.65
N ALA A 323 -17.67 -5.09 -19.90
CA ALA A 323 -18.13 -6.39 -20.40
C ALA A 323 -19.20 -6.26 -21.51
N PHE A 324 -20.09 -5.26 -21.41
CA PHE A 324 -21.29 -5.16 -22.26
C PHE A 324 -21.31 -3.95 -23.22
N LEU A 325 -20.55 -2.88 -22.95
CA LEU A 325 -20.44 -1.76 -23.90
C LEU A 325 -19.46 -2.09 -25.02
N GLU A 326 -19.78 -1.60 -26.22
CA GLU A 326 -18.95 -1.76 -27.41
C GLU A 326 -18.27 -0.44 -27.80
N GLY A 327 -17.23 -0.56 -28.62
CA GLY A 327 -16.50 0.58 -29.17
C GLY A 327 -15.44 1.19 -28.25
N PRO A 328 -14.67 2.16 -28.78
CA PRO A 328 -13.48 2.72 -28.15
C PRO A 328 -13.77 3.59 -26.93
N ILE A 329 -15.04 3.97 -26.69
CA ILE A 329 -15.44 4.76 -25.52
C ILE A 329 -15.55 3.90 -24.25
N ALA A 330 -15.79 2.60 -24.38
CA ALA A 330 -15.97 1.70 -23.22
C ALA A 330 -14.71 1.62 -22.33
N PRO A 331 -13.48 1.46 -22.88
CA PRO A 331 -12.25 1.57 -22.09
C PRO A 331 -12.08 2.90 -21.36
N LEU A 332 -12.48 4.02 -21.96
CA LEU A 332 -12.37 5.34 -21.32
C LEU A 332 -13.31 5.44 -20.10
N ILE A 333 -14.57 5.03 -20.26
CA ILE A 333 -15.55 5.01 -19.16
C ILE A 333 -15.06 4.05 -18.06
N PHE A 334 -14.54 2.89 -18.44
CA PHE A 334 -13.92 1.94 -17.50
C PHE A 334 -12.85 2.63 -16.67
N VAL A 335 -11.87 3.31 -17.30
CA VAL A 335 -10.77 3.99 -16.59
C VAL A 335 -11.29 5.04 -15.61
N LEU A 336 -12.25 5.87 -16.02
CA LEU A 336 -12.80 6.94 -15.19
C LEU A 336 -13.52 6.40 -13.94
N VAL A 337 -14.31 5.33 -14.09
CA VAL A 337 -15.05 4.73 -12.99
C VAL A 337 -14.15 3.84 -12.11
N TYR A 338 -13.24 3.08 -12.73
CA TYR A 338 -12.33 2.17 -12.04
C TYR A 338 -11.29 2.92 -11.19
N ALA A 339 -10.90 4.14 -11.58
CA ALA A 339 -9.98 4.98 -10.79
C ALA A 339 -10.48 5.26 -9.36
N ALA A 340 -11.80 5.33 -9.14
CA ALA A 340 -12.38 5.47 -7.81
C ALA A 340 -12.11 4.24 -6.93
N SER A 341 -12.19 3.03 -7.50
CA SER A 341 -11.85 1.77 -6.80
C SER A 341 -10.37 1.69 -6.44
N GLU A 342 -9.48 2.08 -7.34
CA GLU A 342 -8.03 2.07 -7.09
C GLU A 342 -7.59 3.02 -5.98
N SER A 343 -8.46 3.95 -5.64
CA SER A 343 -8.18 5.05 -4.72
C SER A 343 -8.60 4.75 -3.27
N VAL A 344 -9.36 3.66 -3.00
CA VAL A 344 -9.79 3.30 -1.64
C VAL A 344 -8.76 2.49 -0.84
N GLY A 345 -7.58 2.18 -1.41
CA GLY A 345 -6.58 1.32 -0.76
C GLY A 345 -6.12 1.82 0.63
N ALA A 346 -5.87 3.12 0.78
CA ALA A 346 -5.52 3.71 2.08
C ALA A 346 -6.70 3.69 3.07
N VAL A 347 -7.92 3.87 2.58
CA VAL A 347 -9.16 3.78 3.37
C VAL A 347 -9.28 2.39 3.98
N ASN A 348 -8.98 1.34 3.21
CA ASN A 348 -9.01 -0.05 3.67
C ASN A 348 -8.09 -0.28 4.88
N TRP A 349 -6.84 0.18 4.76
CA TRP A 349 -5.84 0.00 5.80
C TRP A 349 -6.09 0.90 7.02
N SER A 350 -6.72 2.06 6.84
CA SER A 350 -7.15 2.91 7.95
C SER A 350 -8.36 2.32 8.69
N LEU A 351 -9.29 1.64 8.00
CA LEU A 351 -10.44 0.96 8.61
C LEU A 351 -9.97 -0.11 9.61
N LEU A 352 -8.96 -0.89 9.22
CA LEU A 352 -8.36 -1.90 10.10
C LEU A 352 -7.83 -1.26 11.41
N GLY A 353 -7.17 -0.10 11.29
CA GLY A 353 -6.69 0.67 12.44
C GLY A 353 -7.81 1.28 13.29
N ASP A 354 -8.92 1.71 12.69
CA ASP A 354 -10.08 2.27 13.39
C ASP A 354 -10.82 1.22 14.23
N PHE A 355 -10.83 -0.02 13.72
CA PHE A 355 -11.56 -1.13 14.31
C PHE A 355 -10.76 -1.83 15.40
N PHE A 356 -9.46 -2.05 15.17
CA PHE A 356 -8.61 -2.86 16.05
C PHE A 356 -7.54 -2.07 16.81
N GLY A 357 -7.40 -0.77 16.54
CA GLY A 357 -6.48 0.10 17.24
C GLY A 357 -5.05 0.04 16.71
N ARG A 358 -4.10 0.42 17.57
CA ARG A 358 -2.70 0.68 17.22
C ARG A 358 -1.75 -0.47 17.61
N ARG A 359 -2.12 -1.24 18.64
CA ARG A 359 -1.23 -2.22 19.30
C ARG A 359 -0.74 -3.34 18.38
N SER A 360 -1.63 -3.94 17.60
CA SER A 360 -1.33 -5.13 16.78
C SER A 360 -1.54 -4.86 15.29
N TYR A 361 -1.48 -3.59 14.89
CA TYR A 361 -1.90 -3.15 13.57
C TYR A 361 -1.09 -3.81 12.45
N ALA A 362 0.24 -3.84 12.60
CA ALA A 362 1.12 -4.37 11.56
C ALA A 362 0.92 -5.88 11.41
N THR A 363 0.79 -6.61 12.52
CA THR A 363 0.47 -8.05 12.50
C THR A 363 -0.86 -8.34 11.79
N LEU A 364 -1.93 -7.60 12.13
CA LEU A 364 -3.25 -7.78 11.51
C LEU A 364 -3.21 -7.51 10.01
N ARG A 365 -2.55 -6.42 9.60
CA ARG A 365 -2.36 -6.09 8.19
C ARG A 365 -1.57 -7.18 7.46
N GLY A 366 -0.49 -7.68 8.07
CA GLY A 366 0.35 -8.74 7.51
C GLY A 366 -0.46 -9.98 7.16
N VAL A 367 -1.31 -10.46 8.08
CA VAL A 367 -2.18 -11.62 7.85
C VAL A 367 -3.20 -11.37 6.74
N VAL A 368 -3.82 -10.19 6.68
CA VAL A 368 -4.72 -9.84 5.57
C VAL A 368 -3.98 -9.89 4.24
N ASN A 369 -2.74 -9.39 4.17
CA ASN A 369 -1.93 -9.41 2.95
C ASN A 369 -1.63 -10.84 2.48
N THR A 370 -1.29 -11.74 3.41
CA THR A 370 -1.11 -13.17 3.10
C THR A 370 -2.37 -13.78 2.48
N ILE A 371 -3.55 -13.50 3.05
CA ILE A 371 -4.83 -13.97 2.50
C ILE A 371 -5.07 -13.42 1.09
N CYS A 372 -4.76 -12.14 0.85
CA CYS A 372 -4.90 -11.52 -0.47
C CYS A 372 -4.02 -12.16 -1.55
N SER A 373 -2.98 -12.90 -1.16
CA SER A 373 -2.01 -13.52 -2.08
C SER A 373 -2.59 -14.68 -2.85
N ILE A 374 -3.67 -15.29 -2.35
CA ILE A 374 -4.49 -16.28 -3.09
C ILE A 374 -5.02 -15.66 -4.40
N GLY A 375 -5.17 -14.33 -4.45
CA GLY A 375 -5.56 -13.58 -5.65
C GLY A 375 -4.60 -13.70 -6.84
N VAL A 376 -3.41 -14.30 -6.67
CA VAL A 376 -2.48 -14.60 -7.78
C VAL A 376 -3.07 -15.57 -8.82
N VAL A 377 -4.13 -16.30 -8.47
CA VAL A 377 -4.85 -17.18 -9.40
C VAL A 377 -5.77 -16.41 -10.35
N ALA A 378 -6.18 -15.19 -10.00
CA ALA A 378 -7.15 -14.42 -10.77
C ALA A 378 -6.69 -14.09 -12.21
N PRO A 379 -5.44 -13.67 -12.47
CA PRO A 379 -4.95 -13.45 -13.83
C PRO A 379 -4.99 -14.71 -14.69
N VAL A 380 -4.58 -15.85 -14.10
CA VAL A 380 -4.57 -17.16 -14.79
C VAL A 380 -5.98 -17.54 -15.21
N PHE A 381 -6.97 -17.33 -14.33
CA PHE A 381 -8.37 -17.53 -14.65
C PHE A 381 -8.84 -16.64 -15.82
N ALA A 382 -8.49 -15.34 -15.82
CA ALA A 382 -8.87 -14.43 -16.88
C ALA A 382 -8.26 -14.82 -18.24
N GLY A 383 -6.98 -15.19 -18.26
CA GLY A 383 -6.30 -15.72 -19.44
C GLY A 383 -6.93 -17.01 -19.96
N TRP A 384 -7.15 -17.99 -19.07
CA TRP A 384 -7.78 -19.26 -19.43
C TRP A 384 -9.18 -19.08 -20.04
N VAL A 385 -10.02 -18.22 -19.45
CA VAL A 385 -11.33 -17.88 -20.03
C VAL A 385 -11.19 -17.31 -21.43
N PHE A 386 -10.24 -16.39 -21.64
CA PHE A 386 -9.99 -15.80 -22.95
C PHE A 386 -9.50 -16.84 -23.96
N ASP A 387 -8.62 -17.76 -23.57
CA ASP A 387 -8.13 -18.80 -24.47
C ASP A 387 -9.25 -19.74 -24.95
N GLN A 388 -10.20 -20.05 -24.07
CA GLN A 388 -11.35 -20.91 -24.39
C GLN A 388 -12.46 -20.20 -25.18
N THR A 389 -12.70 -18.92 -24.90
CA THR A 389 -13.88 -18.20 -25.40
C THR A 389 -13.57 -17.06 -26.37
N ARG A 390 -12.29 -16.70 -26.52
CA ARG A 390 -11.80 -15.49 -27.21
C ARG A 390 -12.46 -14.20 -26.72
N SER A 391 -12.97 -14.19 -25.50
CA SER A 391 -13.71 -13.09 -24.91
C SER A 391 -13.35 -12.90 -23.44
N TYR A 392 -13.17 -11.65 -23.02
CA TYR A 392 -12.99 -11.32 -21.60
C TYR A 392 -14.31 -11.21 -20.84
N ARG A 393 -15.46 -11.22 -21.55
CA ARG A 393 -16.78 -10.97 -20.94
C ARG A 393 -17.09 -11.91 -19.76
N PRO A 394 -16.87 -13.24 -19.83
CA PRO A 394 -17.17 -14.12 -18.69
C PRO A 394 -16.27 -13.81 -17.48
N ALA A 395 -14.99 -13.52 -17.71
CA ALA A 395 -14.05 -13.17 -16.64
C ALA A 395 -14.41 -11.83 -15.99
N LEU A 396 -14.76 -10.80 -16.79
CA LEU A 396 -15.21 -9.50 -16.29
C LEU A 396 -16.50 -9.61 -15.47
N VAL A 397 -17.45 -10.45 -15.89
CA VAL A 397 -18.68 -10.71 -15.12
C VAL A 397 -18.35 -11.41 -13.79
N ALA A 398 -17.49 -12.44 -13.81
CA ALA A 398 -17.07 -13.13 -12.59
C ALA A 398 -16.38 -12.17 -11.60
N PHE A 399 -15.46 -11.33 -12.07
CA PHE A 399 -14.82 -10.32 -11.24
C PHE A 399 -15.80 -9.26 -10.74
N ALA A 400 -16.78 -8.84 -11.56
CA ALA A 400 -17.84 -7.95 -11.10
C ALA A 400 -18.66 -8.55 -9.97
N LEU A 401 -19.02 -9.83 -10.03
CA LEU A 401 -19.71 -10.53 -8.95
C LEU A 401 -18.86 -10.58 -7.67
N MET A 402 -17.55 -10.83 -7.79
CA MET A 402 -16.62 -10.77 -6.66
C MET A 402 -16.55 -9.38 -6.03
N SER A 403 -16.51 -8.31 -6.84
CA SER A 403 -16.52 -6.92 -6.36
C SER A 403 -17.86 -6.53 -5.73
N ILE A 404 -18.98 -7.01 -6.25
CA ILE A 404 -20.31 -6.84 -5.63
C ILE A 404 -20.34 -7.52 -4.27
N LEU A 405 -19.87 -8.76 -4.18
CA LEU A 405 -19.78 -9.48 -2.92
C LEU A 405 -18.90 -8.71 -1.92
N ALA A 406 -17.71 -8.25 -2.34
CA ALA A 406 -16.84 -7.43 -1.50
C ALA A 406 -17.55 -6.16 -0.99
N SER A 407 -18.27 -5.46 -1.87
CA SER A 407 -19.06 -4.27 -1.52
C SER A 407 -20.13 -4.58 -0.46
N VAL A 408 -20.89 -5.65 -0.66
CA VAL A 408 -21.91 -6.12 0.30
C VAL A 408 -21.26 -6.46 1.65
N LEU A 409 -20.13 -7.16 1.64
CA LEU A 409 -19.39 -7.45 2.87
C LEU A 409 -18.96 -6.16 3.57
N TYR A 410 -18.43 -5.16 2.86
CA TYR A 410 -18.05 -3.87 3.46
C TYR A 410 -19.22 -3.16 4.15
N VAL A 411 -20.40 -3.12 3.52
CA VAL A 411 -21.60 -2.50 4.12
C VAL A 411 -22.02 -3.20 5.41
N ASN A 412 -21.87 -4.52 5.47
CA ASN A 412 -22.28 -5.33 6.62
C ASN A 412 -21.26 -5.39 7.75
N ILE A 413 -20.06 -4.80 7.58
CA ILE A 413 -19.04 -4.74 8.63
C ILE A 413 -19.52 -3.84 9.76
N ARG A 414 -19.74 -4.46 10.93
CA ARG A 414 -20.07 -3.77 12.18
C ARG A 414 -18.82 -3.61 13.04
N ARG A 415 -18.72 -2.49 13.74
CA ARG A 415 -17.60 -2.22 14.65
C ARG A 415 -17.57 -3.29 15.77
N PRO A 416 -16.44 -3.99 15.98
CA PRO A 416 -16.34 -4.99 17.03
C PRO A 416 -16.34 -4.29 18.41
N GLN A 417 -16.98 -4.93 19.39
CA GLN A 417 -16.95 -4.46 20.78
C GLN A 417 -15.67 -4.96 21.47
N ALA A 418 -15.07 -4.11 22.30
CA ALA A 418 -13.90 -4.46 23.08
C ALA A 418 -14.23 -5.57 24.10
N PRO A 419 -13.37 -6.60 24.28
CA PRO A 419 -13.58 -7.66 25.26
C PRO A 419 -13.70 -7.23 26.74
N GLY A 420 -13.55 -5.93 27.07
CA GLY A 420 -13.75 -5.38 28.42
C GLY A 420 -14.95 -4.42 28.57
N ALA A 421 -15.69 -4.13 27.50
CA ALA A 421 -16.82 -3.20 27.56
C ALA A 421 -18.07 -3.80 28.24
N VAL A 422 -18.20 -5.13 28.22
CA VAL A 422 -19.36 -5.85 28.80
C VAL A 422 -19.36 -5.80 30.33
N ALA A 423 -18.19 -5.70 30.98
CA ALA A 423 -18.09 -5.72 32.44
C ALA A 423 -18.58 -4.43 33.13
N LYS A 424 -18.74 -3.31 32.41
CA LYS A 424 -19.19 -2.03 33.00
C LYS A 424 -20.70 -1.82 33.02
N HIS A 425 -21.49 -2.61 32.28
CA HIS A 425 -22.96 -2.45 32.29
C HIS A 425 -23.70 -3.29 33.34
N VAL A 426 -23.03 -4.24 33.99
CA VAL A 426 -23.68 -5.12 34.99
C VAL A 426 -23.64 -4.52 36.41
N TYR A 427 -22.84 -3.48 36.66
CA TYR A 427 -22.72 -2.86 37.99
C TYR A 427 -23.48 -1.52 38.16
N SER A 428 -24.24 -1.06 37.16
CA SER A 428 -24.96 0.23 37.24
C SER A 428 -26.47 0.13 37.48
N THR A 429 -27.01 -1.06 37.75
CA THR A 429 -28.45 -1.27 38.05
C THR A 429 -28.70 -1.76 39.48
N GLY A 430 -27.95 -1.23 40.44
CA GLY A 430 -28.12 -1.55 41.85
C GLY A 430 -27.84 -0.35 42.75
N ARG A 431 -28.70 0.67 42.68
CA ARG A 431 -28.98 1.60 43.78
C ARG A 431 -30.42 2.07 43.69
#